data_AF-A0A6C0AHC2-F1
#
_entry.id   AF-A0A6C0AHC2-F1
#
_cell.length_a   1.000
_cell.length_b   1.000
_cell.length_c   1.000
_cell.angle_alpha   90.00
_cell.angle_beta   90.00
_cell.angle_gamma   90.00
#
_symmetry.space_group_name_H-M   'P 1'
#
loop_
_entity.id
_entity.type
_entity.pdbx_description
1 polymer ?
#
loop_
_entity_poly.entity_id
_entity_poly.type
_entity_poly.pdbx_seq_one_letter_code
_entity_poly.pdbx_strand_id
1 'polypeptide(L)'
;MVVLININENKRLKMTLKDWIESSYLSIENIIMNSSSDNVDKKGDDAMIDEPIGISHNCEPRLLYKLINSSKEKKNMVLTAFRVQNDARRRGNCPVNRNSICSILSKKNINNSNIGNNFYWRLLDTKFVISPEGNGIDCHRHWESLYFGAIPIVERNEEMEKKLIGLPVLYTTDYSEINETYLKNIYDKMINTEYDFSRLIIQCYPKKSMELMIRRSNHWNSRRGKSLFYKVCLDSIIPNFYKEVSLITITNSGYLPITQNCIKSIDRLHINCPLKIFSIDKMCYEKLVENKYENLEFLGNIHEKAVEYCDDNWSLVTMQKVISIRKELEKSNIVVYIDGDIVVEDSRFITYCYEKLNENKDIDMLAQREWRGDNDKNEICTGFLAIRSNEKTKKFFEFDINKKERNDQHFVNGKRHCLNIELLPEELFPNGKFYYTRSSKTKLDPYLIHFNFVKSHDKIPKMKSNNKWYL
;
A
#
# COMPACT_ATOMS: atom_id res chain seq x y z
N MET A 1 11.42 16.84 9.73
CA MET A 1 12.40 16.75 8.61
C MET A 1 13.01 15.35 8.71
N VAL A 2 12.55 14.41 7.90
CA VAL A 2 12.80 12.97 8.05
C VAL A 2 14.22 12.64 7.58
N VAL A 3 15.08 12.13 8.46
CA VAL A 3 16.43 11.66 8.11
C VAL A 3 16.37 10.15 7.89
N LEU A 4 16.47 9.72 6.64
CA LEU A 4 16.55 8.29 6.30
C LEU A 4 17.83 8.03 5.48
N ILE A 5 18.82 7.44 6.15
CA ILE A 5 20.16 7.12 5.66
C ILE A 5 20.14 5.88 4.75
N ASN A 6 20.88 6.00 3.63
CA ASN A 6 21.39 5.03 2.65
C ASN A 6 20.58 3.79 2.25
N ILE A 7 20.37 3.69 0.94
CA ILE A 7 19.69 2.62 0.22
C ILE A 7 20.73 1.58 -0.18
N ASN A 8 20.90 0.55 0.65
CA ASN A 8 21.12 -0.85 0.27
C ASN A 8 21.21 -1.66 1.57
N GLU A 9 20.45 -2.76 1.61
CA GLU A 9 20.29 -3.69 2.74
C GLU A 9 19.62 -3.06 3.99
N ASN A 10 18.34 -3.42 4.21
CA ASN A 10 17.44 -2.95 5.26
C ASN A 10 16.95 -1.50 5.12
N LYS A 11 15.75 -1.36 4.53
CA LYS A 11 14.93 -0.14 4.59
C LYS A 11 14.63 0.20 6.06
N ARG A 12 15.54 0.86 6.76
CA ARG A 12 15.26 1.37 8.11
C ARG A 12 14.24 2.50 7.99
N LEU A 13 13.03 2.32 8.53
CA LEU A 13 11.95 3.29 8.60
C LEU A 13 12.03 4.01 9.94
N LYS A 14 13.01 4.92 10.06
CA LYS A 14 13.25 5.70 11.27
C LYS A 14 12.52 7.02 11.25
N MET A 15 11.73 7.29 12.29
CA MET A 15 11.04 8.57 12.49
C MET A 15 10.57 8.70 13.94
N THR A 16 10.11 9.90 14.32
CA THR A 16 9.51 10.09 15.64
C THR A 16 8.17 9.36 15.76
N LEU A 17 7.74 9.02 16.99
CA LEU A 17 6.39 8.47 17.19
C LEU A 17 5.31 9.43 16.67
N LYS A 18 5.51 10.75 16.83
CA LYS A 18 4.63 11.77 16.27
C LYS A 18 4.52 11.66 14.75
N ASP A 19 5.66 11.62 14.05
CA ASP A 19 5.68 11.49 12.59
C ASP A 19 5.00 10.18 12.15
N TRP A 20 5.20 9.07 12.87
CA TRP A 20 4.52 7.80 12.58
C TRP A 20 2.99 7.90 12.70
N ILE A 21 2.49 8.54 13.77
CA ILE A 21 1.06 8.78 13.99
C ILE A 21 0.47 9.65 12.86
N GLU A 22 1.19 10.68 12.44
CA GLU A 22 0.75 11.63 11.40
C GLU A 22 1.00 11.10 9.98
N SER A 23 1.79 10.04 9.83
CA SER A 23 2.15 9.49 8.52
C SER A 23 1.03 8.72 7.84
N SER A 24 1.13 8.68 6.51
CA SER A 24 0.37 7.81 5.62
C SER A 24 1.24 6.65 5.10
N TYR A 25 2.15 6.07 5.89
CA TYR A 25 3.01 4.96 5.39
C TYR A 25 2.29 3.62 5.23
N LEU A 26 1.16 3.45 5.91
CA LEU A 26 0.44 2.18 5.93
C LEU A 26 -0.46 2.05 4.70
N SER A 27 -0.19 1.02 3.91
CA SER A 27 -1.09 0.44 2.91
C SER A 27 -1.42 -1.00 3.31
N ILE A 28 -2.50 -1.56 2.75
CA ILE A 28 -2.96 -2.91 3.10
C ILE A 28 -1.86 -3.94 2.88
N GLU A 29 -1.15 -3.86 1.77
CA GLU A 29 -0.07 -4.78 1.41
C GLU A 29 1.18 -4.64 2.28
N ASN A 30 1.39 -3.50 2.93
CA ASN A 30 2.56 -3.28 3.80
C ASN A 30 2.37 -3.86 5.21
N ILE A 31 1.12 -4.12 5.61
CA ILE A 31 0.78 -4.56 6.97
C ILE A 31 0.91 -6.07 7.11
N ILE A 32 1.65 -6.50 8.13
CA ILE A 32 1.73 -7.91 8.52
C ILE A 32 0.42 -8.30 9.22
N MET A 33 -0.26 -9.29 8.65
CA MET A 33 -1.51 -9.83 9.19
C MET A 33 -1.35 -11.28 9.62
N ASN A 34 -1.71 -11.54 10.87
CA ASN A 34 -1.76 -12.85 11.52
C ASN A 34 -0.76 -13.87 10.99
N SER A 35 0.52 -13.59 11.22
CA SER A 35 1.62 -14.48 10.91
C SER A 35 2.03 -15.34 12.12
N SER A 36 1.09 -15.68 13.00
CA SER A 36 1.35 -16.61 14.11
C SER A 36 1.74 -17.99 13.59
N SER A 37 2.56 -18.72 14.36
CA SER A 37 2.97 -20.08 14.01
C SER A 37 1.77 -20.98 13.74
N ASP A 38 1.90 -21.87 12.76
CA ASP A 38 0.86 -22.83 12.41
C ASP A 38 1.37 -24.27 12.44
N ASN A 39 0.50 -25.22 12.08
CA ASN A 39 0.81 -26.65 12.09
C ASN A 39 1.96 -27.03 11.15
N VAL A 40 2.25 -26.23 10.12
CA VAL A 40 3.37 -26.48 9.20
C VAL A 40 4.70 -26.12 9.87
N ASP A 41 4.69 -25.15 10.79
CA ASP A 41 5.89 -24.74 11.53
C ASP A 41 6.32 -25.76 12.59
N LYS A 42 5.48 -26.75 12.92
CA LYS A 42 5.71 -27.80 13.94
C LYS A 42 6.03 -27.27 15.36
N LYS A 43 5.75 -26.00 15.63
CA LYS A 43 5.96 -25.35 16.94
C LYS A 43 4.69 -25.27 17.80
N GLY A 44 3.52 -25.59 17.23
CA GLY A 44 2.21 -25.44 17.87
C GLY A 44 1.61 -24.04 17.66
N ASP A 45 0.29 -23.92 17.88
CA ASP A 45 -0.43 -22.65 17.87
C ASP A 45 0.14 -21.76 19.01
N ASP A 46 0.33 -20.45 18.75
CA ASP A 46 0.82 -19.44 19.71
C ASP A 46 2.30 -19.56 20.15
N ALA A 47 3.12 -20.33 19.44
CA ALA A 47 4.55 -20.45 19.73
C ALA A 47 5.34 -19.21 19.31
N MET A 48 6.43 -18.92 20.03
CA MET A 48 7.32 -17.83 19.69
C MET A 48 8.06 -18.15 18.37
N ILE A 49 8.04 -17.17 17.49
CA ILE A 49 8.70 -17.17 16.17
C ILE A 49 9.47 -15.86 15.99
N ASP A 50 10.39 -15.82 15.03
CA ASP A 50 11.22 -14.65 14.81
C ASP A 50 10.45 -13.51 14.12
N GLU A 51 9.59 -13.84 13.15
CA GLU A 51 8.78 -12.85 12.43
C GLU A 51 7.66 -12.26 13.31
N PRO A 52 7.32 -10.97 13.14
CA PRO A 52 6.13 -10.38 13.73
C PRO A 52 4.87 -11.17 13.41
N ILE A 53 3.98 -11.31 14.39
CA ILE A 53 2.66 -11.93 14.15
C ILE A 53 1.63 -10.94 13.63
N GLY A 54 1.86 -9.64 13.80
CA GLY A 54 1.05 -8.58 13.19
C GLY A 54 -0.38 -8.48 13.72
N ILE A 55 -1.26 -7.86 12.95
CA ILE A 55 -2.67 -7.65 13.31
C ILE A 55 -3.44 -8.97 13.23
N SER A 56 -4.33 -9.22 14.18
CA SER A 56 -5.13 -10.44 14.21
C SER A 56 -6.05 -10.59 12.99
N HIS A 57 -6.32 -11.83 12.59
CA HIS A 57 -7.35 -12.17 11.60
C HIS A 57 -8.77 -11.73 12.03
N ASN A 58 -8.95 -11.27 13.28
CA ASN A 58 -10.19 -10.66 13.72
C ASN A 58 -10.42 -9.26 13.10
N CYS A 59 -9.38 -8.59 12.63
CA CYS A 59 -9.53 -7.35 11.86
C CYS A 59 -9.78 -7.71 10.39
N GLU A 60 -11.03 -7.58 9.95
CA GLU A 60 -11.39 -7.81 8.54
C GLU A 60 -10.66 -6.80 7.63
N PRO A 61 -10.24 -7.19 6.40
CA PRO A 61 -9.54 -6.31 5.47
C PRO A 61 -10.25 -4.97 5.24
N ARG A 62 -11.58 -4.99 5.10
CA ARG A 62 -12.40 -3.78 4.93
C ARG A 62 -12.35 -2.85 6.13
N LEU A 63 -12.33 -3.40 7.35
CA LEU A 63 -12.22 -2.61 8.56
C LEU A 63 -10.82 -2.00 8.64
N LEU A 64 -9.78 -2.79 8.37
CA LEU A 64 -8.40 -2.31 8.35
C LEU A 64 -8.22 -1.15 7.37
N TYR A 65 -8.75 -1.30 6.15
CA TYR A 65 -8.72 -0.25 5.12
C TYR A 65 -9.32 1.07 5.62
N LYS A 66 -10.45 1.02 6.32
CA LYS A 66 -11.04 2.22 6.94
C LYS A 66 -10.16 2.81 8.04
N LEU A 67 -9.57 1.96 8.89
CA LEU A 67 -8.77 2.39 10.03
C LEU A 67 -7.47 3.07 9.60
N ILE A 68 -6.76 2.54 8.59
CA ILE A 68 -5.50 3.13 8.12
C ILE A 68 -5.69 4.51 7.46
N ASN A 69 -6.88 4.75 6.89
CA ASN A 69 -7.27 6.01 6.27
C ASN A 69 -7.95 6.99 7.27
N SER A 70 -8.11 6.58 8.54
CA SER A 70 -8.75 7.41 9.56
C SER A 70 -7.73 8.27 10.31
N SER A 71 -8.17 9.43 10.81
CA SER A 71 -7.37 10.27 11.71
C SER A 71 -6.98 9.52 12.99
N LYS A 72 -5.74 9.70 13.44
CA LYS A 72 -5.16 9.07 14.64
C LYS A 72 -5.01 10.06 15.79
N GLU A 73 -5.97 10.96 15.97
CA GLU A 73 -5.95 11.96 17.03
C GLU A 73 -6.00 11.32 18.44
N LYS A 74 -4.92 11.42 19.20
CA LYS A 74 -4.73 10.73 20.50
C LYS A 74 -5.41 11.46 21.66
N LYS A 75 -6.68 11.13 21.91
CA LYS A 75 -7.54 11.74 22.95
C LYS A 75 -7.44 11.05 24.31
N ASN A 76 -7.30 9.73 24.34
CA ASN A 76 -7.36 8.93 25.56
C ASN A 76 -5.97 8.53 26.03
N MET A 77 -5.76 8.50 27.34
CA MET A 77 -4.46 8.16 27.91
C MET A 77 -4.14 6.67 27.78
N VAL A 78 -5.05 5.80 28.22
CA VAL A 78 -4.78 4.36 28.30
C VAL A 78 -6.03 3.54 27.99
N LEU A 79 -5.84 2.43 27.28
CA LEU A 79 -6.87 1.44 26.98
C LEU A 79 -6.50 0.10 27.60
N THR A 80 -7.48 -0.49 28.30
CA THR A 80 -7.40 -1.86 28.81
C THR A 80 -8.57 -2.64 28.22
N ALA A 81 -8.28 -3.53 27.27
CA ALA A 81 -9.30 -4.30 26.57
C ALA A 81 -8.80 -5.71 26.26
N PHE A 82 -8.97 -6.63 27.22
CA PHE A 82 -8.58 -8.02 27.05
C PHE A 82 -9.46 -9.01 27.81
N ARG A 83 -9.52 -10.23 27.27
CA ARG A 83 -10.16 -11.36 27.95
C ARG A 83 -9.21 -11.94 28.99
N VAL A 84 -9.68 -12.03 30.23
CA VAL A 84 -8.91 -12.55 31.37
C VAL A 84 -8.70 -14.05 31.30
N GLN A 85 -9.48 -14.78 30.49
CA GLN A 85 -9.35 -16.24 30.35
C GLN A 85 -8.25 -16.64 29.35
N ASN A 86 -7.77 -15.71 28.51
CA ASN A 86 -6.86 -16.00 27.41
C ASN A 86 -5.43 -16.36 27.84
N ASP A 87 -5.08 -16.28 29.13
CA ASP A 87 -3.82 -16.79 29.65
C ASP A 87 -4.04 -17.91 30.69
N ALA A 88 -5.28 -18.33 30.94
CA ALA A 88 -5.61 -19.29 31.99
C ALA A 88 -4.88 -20.63 31.81
N ARG A 89 -4.71 -21.09 30.56
CA ARG A 89 -3.98 -22.34 30.26
C ARG A 89 -2.50 -22.27 30.64
N ARG A 90 -1.85 -21.11 30.46
CA ARG A 90 -0.40 -20.94 30.66
C ARG A 90 -0.07 -20.38 32.05
N ARG A 91 -0.89 -19.45 32.53
CA ARG A 91 -0.64 -18.67 33.76
C ARG A 91 -1.65 -18.92 34.87
N GLY A 92 -2.80 -19.54 34.62
CA GLY A 92 -3.77 -19.98 35.64
C GLY A 92 -3.79 -19.13 36.93
N ASN A 93 -3.28 -19.70 38.03
CA ASN A 93 -3.19 -19.08 39.35
C ASN A 93 -1.81 -18.47 39.68
N CYS A 94 -0.93 -18.27 38.69
CA CYS A 94 0.34 -17.57 38.87
C CYS A 94 0.09 -16.17 39.47
N PRO A 95 1.03 -15.63 40.28
CA PRO A 95 0.86 -14.33 40.94
C PRO A 95 0.54 -13.20 39.96
N VAL A 96 1.19 -13.23 38.79
CA VAL A 96 0.93 -12.32 37.68
C VAL A 96 0.17 -13.09 36.60
N ASN A 97 -1.09 -12.72 36.41
CA ASN A 97 -1.96 -13.18 35.33
C ASN A 97 -2.93 -12.05 34.96
N ARG A 98 -3.69 -12.21 33.87
CA ARG A 98 -4.61 -11.15 33.39
C ARG A 98 -5.64 -10.74 34.43
N ASN A 99 -6.11 -11.64 35.30
CA ASN A 99 -7.07 -11.32 36.33
C ASN A 99 -6.45 -10.47 37.47
N SER A 100 -5.25 -10.83 37.93
CA SER A 100 -4.53 -10.04 38.94
C SER A 100 -4.15 -8.66 38.40
N ILE A 101 -3.72 -8.57 37.13
CA ILE A 101 -3.43 -7.31 36.45
C ILE A 101 -4.67 -6.41 36.36
N CYS A 102 -5.83 -6.95 35.94
CA CYS A 102 -7.10 -6.21 35.95
C CYS A 102 -7.42 -5.64 37.33
N SER A 103 -7.20 -6.42 38.39
CA SER A 103 -7.48 -6.03 39.77
C SER A 103 -6.51 -4.98 40.32
N ILE A 104 -5.25 -4.98 39.87
CA ILE A 104 -4.26 -3.95 40.20
C ILE A 104 -4.62 -2.63 39.51
N LEU A 105 -4.92 -2.69 38.21
CA LEU A 105 -5.24 -1.50 37.40
C LEU A 105 -6.56 -0.85 37.80
N SER A 106 -7.58 -1.63 38.20
CA SER A 106 -8.85 -1.06 38.67
C SER A 106 -8.68 -0.21 39.92
N LYS A 107 -7.76 -0.56 40.83
CA LYS A 107 -7.38 0.27 41.99
C LYS A 107 -6.76 1.61 41.61
N LYS A 108 -6.31 1.75 40.36
CA LYS A 108 -5.75 2.98 39.77
C LYS A 108 -6.74 3.68 38.84
N ASN A 109 -8.03 3.31 38.88
CA ASN A 109 -9.10 3.78 38.00
C ASN A 109 -8.88 3.44 36.51
N ILE A 110 -8.07 2.42 36.21
CA ILE A 110 -7.84 1.92 34.85
C ILE A 110 -8.64 0.62 34.69
N ASN A 111 -9.88 0.74 34.21
CA ASN A 111 -10.81 -0.39 34.13
C ASN A 111 -10.69 -1.15 32.80
N ASN A 112 -10.71 -2.48 32.88
CA ASN A 112 -10.75 -3.33 31.70
C ASN A 112 -12.15 -3.30 31.05
N SER A 113 -12.19 -3.14 29.74
CA SER A 113 -13.43 -3.01 28.98
C SER A 113 -13.56 -4.11 27.91
N ASN A 114 -14.74 -4.72 27.81
CA ASN A 114 -15.05 -5.64 26.72
C ASN A 114 -15.73 -4.89 25.57
N ILE A 115 -14.93 -4.46 24.59
CA ILE A 115 -15.38 -3.56 23.52
C ILE A 115 -15.49 -4.23 22.14
N GLY A 116 -15.28 -5.55 22.06
CA GLY A 116 -15.38 -6.29 20.79
C GLY A 116 -14.57 -5.65 19.65
N ASN A 117 -15.18 -5.47 18.49
CA ASN A 117 -14.52 -4.86 17.32
C ASN A 117 -14.29 -3.34 17.46
N ASN A 118 -14.94 -2.66 18.42
CA ASN A 118 -14.63 -1.26 18.71
C ASN A 118 -13.20 -1.10 19.27
N PHE A 119 -12.56 -2.20 19.68
CA PHE A 119 -11.16 -2.25 20.05
C PHE A 119 -10.27 -1.54 19.03
N TYR A 120 -10.36 -1.86 17.74
CA TYR A 120 -9.47 -1.27 16.73
C TYR A 120 -9.70 0.24 16.56
N TRP A 121 -10.94 0.70 16.64
CA TRP A 121 -11.25 2.13 16.62
C TRP A 121 -10.66 2.86 17.83
N ARG A 122 -10.67 2.22 19.01
CA ARG A 122 -10.04 2.78 20.23
C ARG A 122 -8.50 2.80 20.17
N LEU A 123 -7.87 1.97 19.33
CA LEU A 123 -6.42 2.07 19.13
C LEU A 123 -6.03 3.38 18.42
N LEU A 124 -6.89 3.89 17.52
CA LEU A 124 -6.65 5.15 16.81
C LEU A 124 -6.62 6.35 17.77
N ASP A 125 -7.45 6.35 18.81
CA ASP A 125 -7.65 7.50 19.70
C ASP A 125 -6.93 7.40 21.06
N THR A 126 -6.12 6.36 21.28
CA THR A 126 -5.47 6.10 22.58
C THR A 126 -3.95 6.16 22.50
N LYS A 127 -3.31 6.70 23.54
CA LYS A 127 -1.85 6.82 23.68
C LYS A 127 -1.18 5.51 24.11
N PHE A 128 -1.69 4.84 25.16
CA PHE A 128 -1.15 3.58 25.66
C PHE A 128 -2.17 2.44 25.63
N VAL A 129 -1.71 1.22 25.44
CA VAL A 129 -2.57 0.03 25.46
C VAL A 129 -1.98 -1.04 26.37
N ILE A 130 -2.73 -1.45 27.39
CA ILE A 130 -2.33 -2.53 28.29
C ILE A 130 -2.33 -3.85 27.52
N SER A 131 -1.15 -4.45 27.36
CA SER A 131 -0.93 -5.66 26.57
C SER A 131 -0.19 -6.76 27.34
N PRO A 132 -0.83 -7.33 28.37
CA PRO A 132 -0.28 -8.48 29.08
C PRO A 132 -0.26 -9.71 28.19
N GLU A 133 0.64 -10.63 28.52
CA GLU A 133 0.78 -11.89 27.80
C GLU A 133 -0.55 -12.68 27.76
N GLY A 134 -0.74 -13.52 26.75
CA GLY A 134 -1.95 -14.30 26.52
C GLY A 134 -1.64 -15.80 26.54
N ASN A 135 -2.21 -16.51 25.57
CA ASN A 135 -1.92 -17.93 25.34
C ASN A 135 -0.41 -18.12 25.10
N GLY A 136 0.19 -17.22 24.32
CA GLY A 136 1.63 -17.03 24.19
C GLY A 136 2.08 -15.68 24.73
N ILE A 137 3.41 -15.50 24.80
CA ILE A 137 4.03 -14.21 25.17
C ILE A 137 3.86 -13.16 24.06
N ASP A 138 3.88 -13.58 22.79
CA ASP A 138 3.67 -12.68 21.65
C ASP A 138 2.17 -12.55 21.34
N CYS A 139 1.59 -11.40 21.70
CA CYS A 139 0.19 -11.07 21.46
C CYS A 139 0.02 -10.14 20.26
N HIS A 140 -1.01 -10.38 19.43
CA HIS A 140 -1.40 -9.45 18.36
C HIS A 140 -1.58 -8.01 18.86
N ARG A 141 -2.05 -7.83 20.10
CA ARG A 141 -2.25 -6.52 20.71
C ARG A 141 -0.99 -5.66 20.76
N HIS A 142 0.20 -6.25 20.90
CA HIS A 142 1.47 -5.51 20.81
C HIS A 142 1.55 -4.80 19.46
N TRP A 143 1.41 -5.58 18.39
CA TRP A 143 1.52 -5.14 17.01
C TRP A 143 0.38 -4.21 16.60
N GLU A 144 -0.86 -4.55 16.96
CA GLU A 144 -2.05 -3.74 16.68
C GLU A 144 -1.92 -2.34 17.28
N SER A 145 -1.44 -2.23 18.53
CA SER A 145 -1.19 -0.93 19.17
C SER A 145 -0.19 -0.10 18.34
N LEU A 146 0.93 -0.71 17.95
CA LEU A 146 2.00 -0.06 17.20
C LEU A 146 1.54 0.43 15.82
N TYR A 147 0.80 -0.40 15.06
CA TYR A 147 0.26 -0.01 13.74
C TYR A 147 -0.63 1.22 13.82
N PHE A 148 -1.47 1.32 14.85
CA PHE A 148 -2.38 2.44 15.03
C PHE A 148 -1.77 3.59 15.87
N GLY A 149 -0.46 3.55 16.14
CA GLY A 149 0.28 4.64 16.78
C GLY A 149 0.06 4.76 18.28
N ALA A 150 -0.41 3.69 18.93
CA ALA A 150 -0.45 3.57 20.39
C ALA A 150 0.78 2.79 20.91
N ILE A 151 1.17 3.07 22.15
CA ILE A 151 2.33 2.46 22.81
C ILE A 151 1.83 1.26 23.62
N PRO A 152 2.17 0.01 23.26
CA PRO A 152 1.82 -1.14 24.08
C PRO A 152 2.61 -1.12 25.40
N ILE A 153 1.91 -1.41 26.50
CA ILE A 153 2.49 -1.67 27.82
C ILE A 153 2.63 -3.18 27.97
N VAL A 154 3.86 -3.66 28.00
CA VAL A 154 4.21 -5.08 27.85
C VAL A 154 4.96 -5.56 29.09
N GLU A 155 4.66 -6.78 29.53
CA GLU A 155 5.44 -7.43 30.59
C GLU A 155 6.88 -7.62 30.14
N ARG A 156 7.84 -7.30 31.01
CA ARG A 156 9.25 -7.43 30.68
C ARG A 156 9.62 -8.90 30.45
N ASN A 157 10.05 -9.22 29.23
CA ASN A 157 10.43 -10.56 28.79
C ASN A 157 11.54 -10.44 27.75
N GLU A 158 12.65 -11.19 27.90
CA GLU A 158 13.83 -11.05 27.03
C GLU A 158 13.54 -11.36 25.55
N GLU A 159 12.68 -12.33 25.24
CA GLU A 159 12.33 -12.67 23.86
C GLU A 159 11.50 -11.57 23.22
N MET A 160 10.58 -10.97 23.98
CA MET A 160 9.77 -9.84 23.51
C MET A 160 10.58 -8.55 23.38
N GLU A 161 11.54 -8.29 24.27
CA GLU A 161 12.48 -7.17 24.14
C GLU A 161 13.31 -7.30 22.85
N LYS A 162 13.82 -8.50 22.55
CA LYS A 162 14.53 -8.77 21.28
C LYS A 162 13.63 -8.59 20.06
N LYS A 163 12.38 -9.07 20.13
CA LYS A 163 11.46 -9.05 18.99
C LYS A 163 10.94 -7.64 18.66
N LEU A 164 10.66 -6.84 19.69
CA LEU A 164 10.13 -5.48 19.58
C LEU A 164 11.22 -4.39 19.62
N ILE A 165 12.51 -4.77 19.59
CA ILE A 165 13.63 -3.84 19.68
C ILE A 165 13.51 -2.70 18.66
N GLY A 166 13.69 -1.47 19.14
CA GLY A 166 13.64 -0.26 18.32
C GLY A 166 12.23 0.29 18.09
N LEU A 167 11.17 -0.38 18.55
CA LEU A 167 9.78 0.10 18.48
C LEU A 167 9.38 0.83 19.78
N PRO A 168 8.35 1.70 19.74
CA PRO A 168 7.85 2.41 20.93
C PRO A 168 7.06 1.46 21.84
N VAL A 169 7.72 0.90 22.84
CA VAL A 169 7.12 -0.04 23.81
C VAL A 169 7.43 0.41 25.24
N LEU A 170 6.44 0.36 26.12
CA LEU A 170 6.63 0.57 27.55
C LEU A 170 6.68 -0.79 28.26
N TYR A 171 7.87 -1.22 28.66
CA TYR A 171 8.03 -2.45 29.44
C TYR A 171 7.78 -2.20 30.92
N THR A 172 7.10 -3.13 31.59
CA THR A 172 6.87 -3.09 33.04
C THR A 172 7.13 -4.45 33.69
N THR A 173 7.62 -4.41 34.92
CA THR A 173 7.72 -5.58 35.82
C THR A 173 6.65 -5.53 36.92
N ASP A 174 5.97 -4.38 37.09
CA ASP A 174 4.95 -4.17 38.11
C ASP A 174 3.86 -3.22 37.59
N TYR A 175 2.69 -3.78 37.28
CA TYR A 175 1.53 -3.00 36.83
C TYR A 175 1.00 -2.01 37.88
N SER A 176 1.40 -2.12 39.16
CA SER A 176 0.96 -1.20 40.22
C SER A 176 1.52 0.21 40.07
N GLU A 177 2.61 0.37 39.32
CA GLU A 177 3.20 1.67 38.97
C GLU A 177 2.36 2.43 37.95
N ILE A 178 1.56 1.72 37.15
CA ILE A 178 0.83 2.27 36.02
C ILE A 178 -0.35 3.11 36.52
N ASN A 179 -0.25 4.42 36.29
CA ASN A 179 -1.29 5.41 36.58
C ASN A 179 -1.20 6.58 35.59
N GLU A 180 -2.22 7.43 35.58
CA GLU A 180 -2.32 8.52 34.60
C GLU A 180 -1.12 9.50 34.64
N THR A 181 -0.67 9.91 35.83
CA THR A 181 0.48 10.81 35.99
C THR A 181 1.76 10.19 35.44
N TYR A 182 2.02 8.92 35.76
CA TYR A 182 3.16 8.18 35.24
C TYR A 182 3.12 8.12 33.71
N LEU A 183 1.98 7.71 33.13
CA LEU A 183 1.83 7.57 31.68
C LEU A 183 1.97 8.90 30.95
N LYS A 184 1.44 10.00 31.50
CA LYS A 184 1.63 11.34 30.92
C LYS A 184 3.11 11.71 30.80
N ASN A 185 3.86 11.54 31.89
CA ASN A 185 5.30 11.84 31.91
C ASN A 185 6.10 10.96 30.94
N ILE A 186 5.71 9.69 30.76
CA ILE A 186 6.33 8.80 29.79
C ILE A 186 5.98 9.20 28.36
N TYR A 187 4.72 9.55 28.09
CA TYR A 187 4.26 9.95 26.76
C TYR A 187 5.00 11.18 26.24
N ASP A 188 5.17 12.20 27.10
CA ASP A 188 5.85 13.44 26.74
C ASP A 188 7.32 13.20 26.30
N LYS A 189 7.95 12.15 26.83
CA LYS A 189 9.28 11.69 26.41
C LYS A 189 9.22 10.89 25.11
N MET A 190 8.28 9.95 25.01
CA MET A 190 8.22 9.00 23.88
C MET A 190 7.73 9.63 22.58
N ILE A 191 6.84 10.62 22.62
CA ILE A 191 6.16 11.16 21.42
C ILE A 191 7.14 11.76 20.39
N ASN A 192 8.20 12.42 20.86
CA ASN A 192 9.23 13.02 20.00
C ASN A 192 10.51 12.16 19.90
N THR A 193 10.50 10.95 20.44
CA THR A 193 11.63 10.01 20.33
C THR A 193 11.61 9.32 18.97
N GLU A 194 12.78 9.13 18.35
CA GLU A 194 12.94 8.36 17.11
C GLU A 194 12.92 6.85 17.37
N TYR A 195 12.16 6.12 16.56
CA TYR A 195 12.03 4.66 16.57
C TYR A 195 12.24 4.09 15.17
N ASP A 196 12.54 2.79 15.07
CA ASP A 196 12.66 2.05 13.82
C ASP A 196 11.40 1.22 13.56
N PHE A 197 10.50 1.74 12.72
CA PHE A 197 9.22 1.12 12.38
C PHE A 197 9.31 0.07 11.28
N SER A 198 10.51 -0.26 10.77
CA SER A 198 10.68 -1.26 9.69
C SER A 198 10.08 -2.61 10.04
N ARG A 199 10.08 -2.95 11.33
CA ARG A 199 9.52 -4.20 11.86
C ARG A 199 8.01 -4.33 11.64
N LEU A 200 7.32 -3.22 11.36
CA LEU A 200 5.89 -3.22 11.05
C LEU A 200 5.61 -3.33 9.55
N ILE A 201 6.63 -3.33 8.69
CA ILE A 201 6.44 -3.26 7.24
C ILE A 201 6.93 -4.56 6.61
N ILE A 202 6.02 -5.32 6.01
CA ILE A 202 6.36 -6.64 5.44
C ILE A 202 7.47 -6.55 4.39
N GLN A 203 7.49 -5.50 3.55
CA GLN A 203 8.52 -5.30 2.53
C GLN A 203 9.91 -4.97 3.07
N CYS A 204 10.05 -4.75 4.37
CA CYS A 204 11.36 -4.60 5.01
C CYS A 204 12.02 -5.95 5.34
N TYR A 205 11.30 -7.07 5.16
CA TYR A 205 11.81 -8.41 5.44
C TYR A 205 12.36 -9.09 4.17
N PRO A 206 13.32 -10.02 4.31
CA PRO A 206 13.77 -10.85 3.20
C PRO A 206 12.60 -11.60 2.56
N LYS A 207 12.69 -11.86 1.25
CA LYS A 207 11.65 -12.53 0.45
C LYS A 207 11.12 -13.81 1.10
N LYS A 208 12.02 -14.65 1.61
CA LYS A 208 11.65 -15.91 2.29
C LYS A 208 10.77 -15.69 3.52
N SER A 209 11.06 -14.67 4.33
CA SER A 209 10.26 -14.32 5.51
C SER A 209 8.92 -13.72 5.10
N MET A 210 8.88 -12.88 4.05
CA MET A 210 7.62 -12.38 3.48
C MET A 210 6.71 -13.51 3.02
N GLU A 211 7.23 -14.46 2.24
CA GLU A 211 6.49 -15.62 1.76
C GLU A 211 5.96 -16.48 2.91
N LEU A 212 6.73 -16.64 3.98
CA LEU A 212 6.32 -17.37 5.18
C LEU A 212 5.20 -16.63 5.94
N MET A 213 5.31 -15.31 6.11
CA MET A 213 4.27 -14.49 6.75
C MET A 213 2.96 -14.53 5.97
N ILE A 214 3.04 -14.41 4.64
CA ILE A 214 1.88 -14.50 3.73
C ILE A 214 1.21 -15.89 3.84
N ARG A 215 2.02 -16.96 3.82
CA ARG A 215 1.53 -18.34 3.97
C ARG A 215 0.75 -18.52 5.27
N ARG A 216 1.33 -18.11 6.42
CA ARG A 216 0.70 -18.21 7.75
C ARG A 216 -0.59 -17.39 7.82
N SER A 217 -0.57 -16.16 7.30
CA SER A 217 -1.76 -15.30 7.21
C SER A 217 -2.91 -15.99 6.48
N ASN A 218 -2.62 -16.57 5.32
CA ASN A 218 -3.61 -17.25 4.49
C ASN A 218 -4.09 -18.56 5.13
N HIS A 219 -3.21 -19.32 5.81
CA HIS A 219 -3.60 -20.49 6.59
C HIS A 219 -4.64 -20.14 7.65
N TRP A 220 -4.39 -19.10 8.45
CA TRP A 220 -5.29 -18.71 9.53
C TRP A 220 -6.62 -18.14 9.04
N ASN A 221 -6.62 -17.34 7.97
CA ASN A 221 -7.86 -16.84 7.38
C ASN A 221 -8.70 -17.99 6.80
N SER A 222 -8.07 -18.92 6.08
CA SER A 222 -8.74 -20.11 5.54
C SER A 222 -9.34 -20.99 6.63
N ARG A 223 -8.59 -21.27 7.71
CA ARG A 223 -9.08 -22.04 8.89
C ARG A 223 -10.31 -21.40 9.55
N ARG A 224 -10.53 -20.10 9.37
CA ARG A 224 -11.65 -19.34 9.95
C ARG A 224 -12.77 -19.04 8.95
N GLY A 225 -12.66 -19.52 7.71
CA GLY A 225 -13.64 -19.23 6.66
C GLY A 225 -13.68 -17.74 6.27
N LYS A 226 -12.56 -17.03 6.41
CA LYS A 226 -12.43 -15.60 6.08
C LYS A 226 -11.76 -15.40 4.73
N SER A 227 -12.00 -14.23 4.13
CA SER A 227 -11.24 -13.78 2.96
C SER A 227 -9.74 -13.78 3.25
N LEU A 228 -8.94 -14.16 2.25
CA LEU A 228 -7.50 -14.03 2.34
C LEU A 228 -7.12 -12.56 2.52
N PHE A 229 -6.02 -12.31 3.23
CA PHE A 229 -5.51 -10.96 3.38
C PHE A 229 -4.59 -10.56 2.23
N TYR A 230 -3.71 -11.48 1.82
CA TYR A 230 -2.86 -11.33 0.66
C TYR A 230 -3.46 -12.05 -0.54
N LYS A 231 -3.24 -11.46 -1.72
CA LYS A 231 -3.94 -11.73 -2.97
C LYS A 231 -5.45 -11.53 -2.84
N VAL A 232 -5.85 -10.66 -1.91
CA VAL A 232 -7.25 -10.29 -1.69
C VAL A 232 -7.78 -9.52 -2.90
N CYS A 233 -9.04 -9.76 -3.22
CA CYS A 233 -9.81 -8.99 -4.20
C CYS A 233 -10.03 -7.55 -3.66
N LEU A 234 -9.78 -6.51 -4.46
CA LEU A 234 -10.06 -5.12 -4.05
C LEU A 234 -11.55 -4.92 -3.71
N ASP A 235 -12.48 -5.70 -4.25
CA ASP A 235 -13.89 -5.69 -3.83
C ASP A 235 -14.09 -6.00 -2.34
N SER A 236 -13.14 -6.73 -1.74
CA SER A 236 -13.18 -7.09 -0.31
C SER A 236 -12.84 -5.91 0.59
N ILE A 237 -12.18 -4.87 0.08
CA ILE A 237 -11.85 -3.64 0.81
C ILE A 237 -12.73 -2.47 0.36
N ILE A 238 -13.03 -2.38 -0.93
CA ILE A 238 -13.86 -1.35 -1.56
C ILE A 238 -14.95 -2.05 -2.38
N PRO A 239 -16.22 -2.08 -1.94
CA PRO A 239 -17.27 -2.82 -2.64
C PRO A 239 -17.45 -2.40 -4.10
N ASN A 240 -17.66 -3.38 -5.01
CA ASN A 240 -17.87 -3.19 -6.45
C ASN A 240 -16.71 -2.57 -7.23
N PHE A 241 -15.51 -2.48 -6.63
CA PHE A 241 -14.34 -1.89 -7.26
C PHE A 241 -14.07 -2.42 -8.67
N TYR A 242 -14.04 -3.74 -8.89
CA TYR A 242 -13.77 -4.32 -10.22
C TYR A 242 -14.91 -4.21 -11.22
N LYS A 243 -16.14 -4.01 -10.74
CA LYS A 243 -17.27 -3.70 -11.62
C LYS A 243 -17.18 -2.26 -12.13
N GLU A 244 -16.63 -1.36 -11.33
CA GLU A 244 -16.57 0.07 -11.63
C GLU A 244 -15.28 0.50 -12.32
N VAL A 245 -14.15 -0.15 -12.00
CA VAL A 245 -12.80 0.26 -12.44
C VAL A 245 -12.20 -0.74 -13.42
N SER A 246 -11.79 -0.26 -14.58
CA SER A 246 -10.94 -1.00 -15.52
C SER A 246 -9.53 -0.39 -15.51
N LEU A 247 -8.54 -1.18 -15.06
CA LEU A 247 -7.12 -0.82 -15.16
C LEU A 247 -6.55 -1.39 -16.45
N ILE A 248 -6.00 -0.54 -17.30
CA ILE A 248 -5.59 -0.92 -18.66
C ILE A 248 -4.19 -0.41 -19.01
N THR A 249 -3.48 -1.15 -19.87
CA THR A 249 -2.22 -0.74 -20.50
C THR A 249 -2.20 -1.15 -21.97
N ILE A 250 -1.32 -0.53 -22.76
CA ILE A 250 -1.02 -0.95 -24.13
C ILE A 250 0.44 -1.43 -24.21
N THR A 251 0.71 -2.39 -25.07
CA THR A 251 2.08 -2.86 -25.32
C THR A 251 2.23 -3.41 -26.73
N ASN A 252 3.49 -3.54 -27.14
CA ASN A 252 3.89 -4.29 -28.32
C ASN A 252 5.13 -5.14 -28.01
N SER A 253 5.61 -5.87 -29.00
CA SER A 253 6.74 -6.80 -28.86
C SER A 253 8.02 -6.11 -28.39
N GLY A 254 8.33 -4.92 -28.91
CA GLY A 254 9.50 -4.15 -28.51
C GLY A 254 9.42 -3.57 -27.10
N TYR A 255 8.22 -3.27 -26.61
CA TYR A 255 8.00 -2.72 -25.26
C TYR A 255 7.68 -3.77 -24.20
N LEU A 256 7.38 -5.01 -24.64
CA LEU A 256 6.90 -6.10 -23.77
C LEU A 256 7.77 -6.32 -22.53
N PRO A 257 9.12 -6.37 -22.59
CA PRO A 257 9.92 -6.56 -21.37
C PRO A 257 9.69 -5.46 -20.31
N ILE A 258 9.49 -4.22 -20.75
CA ILE A 258 9.24 -3.08 -19.86
C ILE A 258 7.82 -3.17 -19.29
N THR A 259 6.82 -3.47 -20.11
CA THR A 259 5.44 -3.72 -19.66
C THR A 259 5.36 -4.89 -18.68
N GLN A 260 6.12 -5.96 -18.90
CA GLN A 260 6.21 -7.09 -17.96
C GLN A 260 6.80 -6.66 -16.61
N ASN A 261 7.72 -5.68 -16.59
CA ASN A 261 8.22 -5.11 -15.35
C ASN A 261 7.15 -4.28 -14.62
N CYS A 262 6.33 -3.51 -15.35
CA CYS A 262 5.14 -2.85 -14.78
C CYS A 262 4.19 -3.88 -14.15
N ILE A 263 3.83 -4.94 -14.88
CA ILE A 263 2.97 -6.01 -14.35
C ILE A 263 3.59 -6.63 -13.10
N LYS A 264 4.90 -6.95 -13.16
CA LYS A 264 5.62 -7.51 -12.03
C LYS A 264 5.63 -6.58 -10.81
N SER A 265 5.66 -5.27 -11.03
CA SER A 265 5.59 -4.28 -9.94
C SER A 265 4.25 -4.32 -9.21
N ILE A 266 3.14 -4.50 -9.95
CA ILE A 266 1.80 -4.69 -9.39
C ILE A 266 1.68 -6.04 -8.66
N ASP A 267 2.17 -7.13 -9.28
CA ASP A 267 2.12 -8.49 -8.68
C ASP A 267 2.83 -8.57 -7.32
N ARG A 268 3.91 -7.79 -7.15
CA ARG A 268 4.70 -7.72 -5.91
C ARG A 268 3.95 -7.08 -4.74
N LEU A 269 2.86 -6.36 -5.00
CA LEU A 269 2.02 -5.81 -3.95
C LEU A 269 1.19 -6.89 -3.26
N HIS A 270 1.12 -8.12 -3.81
CA HIS A 270 0.32 -9.19 -3.22
C HIS A 270 -1.13 -8.76 -2.94
N ILE A 271 -1.69 -7.90 -3.78
CA ILE A 271 -3.12 -7.61 -3.88
C ILE A 271 -3.57 -8.04 -5.27
N ASN A 272 -4.81 -8.46 -5.40
CA ASN A 272 -5.35 -8.66 -6.74
C ASN A 272 -5.59 -7.26 -7.34
N CYS A 273 -5.07 -7.01 -8.53
CA CYS A 273 -5.28 -5.75 -9.26
C CYS A 273 -5.23 -6.10 -10.76
N PRO A 274 -6.34 -6.61 -11.33
CA PRO A 274 -6.33 -7.18 -12.67
C PRO A 274 -6.07 -6.08 -13.70
N LEU A 275 -4.91 -6.17 -14.37
CA LEU A 275 -4.51 -5.28 -15.44
C LEU A 275 -4.93 -5.88 -16.79
N LYS A 276 -5.75 -5.14 -17.55
CA LYS A 276 -6.06 -5.47 -18.93
C LYS A 276 -4.95 -5.01 -19.86
N ILE A 277 -4.46 -5.89 -20.71
CA ILE A 277 -3.35 -5.60 -21.62
C ILE A 277 -3.87 -5.59 -23.05
N PHE A 278 -3.73 -4.45 -23.72
CA PHE A 278 -3.97 -4.30 -25.14
C PHE A 278 -2.68 -4.52 -25.92
N SER A 279 -2.64 -5.54 -26.77
CA SER A 279 -1.51 -5.80 -27.68
C SER A 279 -1.77 -5.21 -29.05
N ILE A 280 -0.79 -4.51 -29.61
CA ILE A 280 -0.88 -3.87 -30.95
C ILE A 280 -0.05 -4.58 -32.03
N ASP A 281 0.43 -5.78 -31.74
CA ASP A 281 1.01 -6.71 -32.71
C ASP A 281 0.76 -8.17 -32.30
N LYS A 282 0.73 -9.05 -33.30
CA LYS A 282 0.38 -10.47 -33.14
C LYS A 282 1.41 -11.23 -32.32
N MET A 283 2.71 -11.00 -32.55
CA MET A 283 3.77 -11.70 -31.83
C MET A 283 3.69 -11.43 -30.32
N CYS A 284 3.45 -10.18 -29.94
CA CYS A 284 3.27 -9.80 -28.54
C CYS A 284 2.02 -10.45 -27.95
N TYR A 285 0.90 -10.47 -28.69
CA TYR A 285 -0.34 -11.09 -28.21
C TYR A 285 -0.17 -12.60 -27.97
N GLU A 286 0.41 -13.32 -28.93
CA GLU A 286 0.66 -14.76 -28.81
C GLU A 286 1.58 -15.08 -27.63
N LYS A 287 2.64 -14.27 -27.43
CA LYS A 287 3.55 -14.41 -26.30
C LYS A 287 2.87 -14.11 -24.96
N LEU A 288 1.94 -13.17 -24.90
CA LEU A 288 1.16 -12.90 -23.68
C LEU A 288 0.20 -14.08 -23.38
N VAL A 289 -0.43 -14.66 -24.39
CA VAL A 289 -1.27 -15.87 -24.23
C VAL A 289 -0.44 -17.06 -23.73
N GLU A 290 0.74 -17.29 -24.31
CA GLU A 290 1.67 -18.36 -23.89
C GLU A 290 2.08 -18.19 -22.42
N ASN A 291 2.32 -16.95 -21.98
CA ASN A 291 2.64 -16.61 -20.60
C ASN A 291 1.42 -16.61 -19.64
N LYS A 292 0.24 -17.04 -20.11
CA LYS A 292 -0.99 -17.18 -19.33
C LYS A 292 -1.51 -15.88 -18.71
N TYR A 293 -1.32 -14.75 -19.39
CA TYR A 293 -2.02 -13.53 -19.01
C TYR A 293 -3.51 -13.67 -19.36
N GLU A 294 -4.39 -13.43 -18.38
CA GLU A 294 -5.83 -13.74 -18.50
C GLU A 294 -6.64 -12.61 -19.16
N ASN A 295 -6.26 -11.35 -18.92
CA ASN A 295 -7.04 -10.17 -19.36
C ASN A 295 -6.36 -9.49 -20.56
N LEU A 296 -6.51 -10.08 -21.74
CA LEU A 296 -5.84 -9.65 -22.97
C LEU A 296 -6.83 -9.16 -24.03
N GLU A 297 -6.42 -8.18 -24.82
CA GLU A 297 -7.15 -7.79 -26.02
C GLU A 297 -6.18 -7.47 -27.18
N PHE A 298 -6.42 -8.04 -28.35
CA PHE A 298 -5.63 -7.77 -29.55
C PHE A 298 -6.27 -6.64 -30.37
N LEU A 299 -5.54 -5.56 -30.61
CA LEU A 299 -6.03 -4.39 -31.38
C LEU A 299 -5.76 -4.50 -32.89
N GLY A 300 -4.91 -5.44 -33.31
CA GLY A 300 -4.49 -5.60 -34.70
C GLY A 300 -2.98 -5.51 -34.85
N ASN A 301 -2.49 -5.73 -36.07
CA ASN A 301 -1.07 -5.62 -36.40
C ASN A 301 -0.72 -4.19 -36.80
N ILE A 302 -0.42 -3.35 -35.81
CA ILE A 302 -0.17 -1.92 -36.00
C ILE A 302 1.33 -1.65 -36.06
N HIS A 303 2.07 -2.03 -35.01
CA HIS A 303 3.52 -1.82 -34.98
C HIS A 303 4.21 -2.69 -33.92
N GLU A 304 5.22 -3.45 -34.33
CA GLU A 304 5.91 -4.45 -33.50
C GLU A 304 7.06 -3.86 -32.66
N LYS A 305 7.81 -2.89 -33.19
CA LYS A 305 9.06 -2.40 -32.57
C LYS A 305 8.80 -1.36 -31.48
N ALA A 306 9.76 -1.17 -30.59
CA ALA A 306 9.72 -0.03 -29.66
C ALA A 306 9.94 1.27 -30.45
N VAL A 307 9.13 2.29 -30.17
CA VAL A 307 9.25 3.63 -30.77
C VAL A 307 9.81 4.62 -29.77
N GLU A 308 10.59 5.60 -30.24
CA GLU A 308 11.12 6.69 -29.42
C GLU A 308 10.44 8.02 -29.75
N TYR A 309 10.59 9.00 -28.86
CA TYR A 309 10.14 10.36 -29.14
C TYR A 309 10.77 10.87 -30.45
N CYS A 310 9.94 11.44 -31.32
CA CYS A 310 10.27 11.86 -32.70
C CYS A 310 10.47 10.72 -33.73
N ASP A 311 10.15 9.46 -33.41
CA ASP A 311 10.03 8.39 -34.43
C ASP A 311 8.81 8.65 -35.36
N ASP A 312 8.90 8.30 -36.63
CA ASP A 312 7.81 8.44 -37.61
C ASP A 312 6.55 7.66 -37.20
N ASN A 313 6.72 6.54 -36.50
CA ASN A 313 5.63 5.69 -35.99
C ASN A 313 5.17 6.09 -34.58
N TRP A 314 5.80 7.09 -33.95
CA TRP A 314 5.51 7.51 -32.58
C TRP A 314 4.03 7.85 -32.40
N SER A 315 3.45 8.64 -33.30
CA SER A 315 2.04 9.01 -33.25
C SER A 315 1.13 7.78 -33.40
N LEU A 316 1.42 6.91 -34.38
CA LEU A 316 0.62 5.72 -34.66
C LEU A 316 0.51 4.79 -33.44
N VAL A 317 1.63 4.55 -32.76
CA VAL A 317 1.69 3.71 -31.56
C VAL A 317 1.04 4.39 -30.36
N THR A 318 1.41 5.63 -30.07
CA THR A 318 0.92 6.33 -28.88
C THR A 318 -0.58 6.60 -28.93
N MET A 319 -1.16 6.87 -30.10
CA MET A 319 -2.60 7.06 -30.25
C MET A 319 -3.44 5.81 -29.97
N GLN A 320 -2.84 4.61 -29.94
CA GLN A 320 -3.56 3.40 -29.49
C GLN A 320 -4.03 3.51 -28.05
N LYS A 321 -3.34 4.31 -27.22
CA LYS A 321 -3.77 4.67 -25.87
C LYS A 321 -5.16 5.31 -25.87
N VAL A 322 -5.36 6.31 -26.72
CA VAL A 322 -6.62 7.05 -26.86
C VAL A 322 -7.74 6.11 -27.30
N ILE A 323 -7.45 5.24 -28.28
CA ILE A 323 -8.40 4.25 -28.80
C ILE A 323 -8.80 3.24 -27.72
N SER A 324 -7.84 2.68 -26.99
CA SER A 324 -8.09 1.75 -25.88
C SER A 324 -8.89 2.39 -24.76
N ILE A 325 -8.54 3.60 -24.34
CA ILE A 325 -9.28 4.37 -23.33
C ILE A 325 -10.73 4.56 -23.79
N ARG A 326 -10.94 5.06 -25.02
CA ARG A 326 -12.28 5.28 -25.57
C ARG A 326 -13.13 4.02 -25.57
N LYS A 327 -12.53 2.88 -25.94
CA LYS A 327 -13.21 1.57 -25.97
C LYS A 327 -13.63 1.10 -24.58
N GLU A 328 -12.80 1.34 -23.57
CA GLU A 328 -13.07 0.89 -22.19
C GLU A 328 -14.02 1.83 -21.44
N LEU A 329 -14.10 3.10 -21.83
CA LEU A 329 -15.10 4.03 -21.28
C LEU A 329 -16.54 3.58 -21.60
N GLU A 330 -16.77 2.71 -22.58
CA GLU A 330 -18.11 2.14 -22.80
C GLU A 330 -18.48 1.00 -21.84
N LYS A 331 -17.50 0.44 -21.14
CA LYS A 331 -17.67 -0.80 -20.35
C LYS A 331 -17.56 -0.58 -18.84
N SER A 332 -16.88 0.49 -18.43
CA SER A 332 -16.55 0.73 -17.02
C SER A 332 -16.82 2.16 -16.62
N ASN A 333 -17.15 2.36 -15.34
CA ASN A 333 -17.47 3.68 -14.79
C ASN A 333 -16.22 4.55 -14.63
N ILE A 334 -15.07 3.92 -14.37
CA ILE A 334 -13.76 4.54 -14.26
C ILE A 334 -12.78 3.70 -15.08
N VAL A 335 -12.00 4.36 -15.94
CA VAL A 335 -10.90 3.75 -16.68
C VAL A 335 -9.60 4.34 -16.17
N VAL A 336 -8.71 3.49 -15.67
CA VAL A 336 -7.35 3.87 -15.26
C VAL A 336 -6.39 3.36 -16.32
N TYR A 337 -5.69 4.26 -16.99
CA TYR A 337 -4.65 3.94 -17.95
C TYR A 337 -3.27 4.08 -17.29
N ILE A 338 -2.38 3.12 -17.55
CA ILE A 338 -0.99 3.10 -17.10
C ILE A 338 -0.04 2.74 -18.24
N ASP A 339 1.00 3.56 -18.48
CA ASP A 339 2.08 3.28 -19.42
C ASP A 339 2.94 2.10 -18.94
N GLY A 340 3.44 1.29 -19.88
CA GLY A 340 4.21 0.08 -19.57
C GLY A 340 5.54 0.33 -18.85
N ASP A 341 6.09 1.55 -18.90
CA ASP A 341 7.31 1.96 -18.17
C ASP A 341 7.04 2.65 -16.83
N ILE A 342 5.83 2.50 -16.31
CA ILE A 342 5.54 2.83 -14.92
C ILE A 342 5.90 1.65 -14.02
N VAL A 343 6.47 1.96 -12.86
CA VAL A 343 6.71 1.00 -11.79
C VAL A 343 5.81 1.38 -10.62
N VAL A 344 4.92 0.49 -10.23
CA VAL A 344 4.02 0.67 -9.08
C VAL A 344 4.74 0.24 -7.81
N GLU A 345 4.64 1.06 -6.77
CA GLU A 345 5.28 0.87 -5.47
C GLU A 345 4.26 0.64 -4.35
N ASP A 346 3.02 1.12 -4.52
CA ASP A 346 1.96 1.05 -3.51
C ASP A 346 0.59 0.93 -4.19
N SER A 347 -0.28 0.06 -3.65
CA SER A 347 -1.63 -0.20 -4.16
C SER A 347 -2.52 1.04 -4.17
N ARG A 348 -2.22 2.03 -3.34
CA ARG A 348 -2.98 3.28 -3.27
C ARG A 348 -2.94 4.06 -4.57
N PHE A 349 -2.06 3.76 -5.53
CA PHE A 349 -2.10 4.36 -6.86
C PHE A 349 -3.49 4.27 -7.50
N ILE A 350 -4.20 3.16 -7.29
CA ILE A 350 -5.52 2.92 -7.89
C ILE A 350 -6.66 3.29 -6.93
N THR A 351 -6.53 3.00 -5.64
CA THR A 351 -7.60 3.32 -4.67
C THR A 351 -7.72 4.82 -4.46
N TYR A 352 -6.62 5.56 -4.45
CA TYR A 352 -6.61 7.04 -4.42
C TYR A 352 -7.43 7.60 -5.58
N CYS A 353 -7.21 7.10 -6.80
CA CYS A 353 -7.93 7.57 -7.99
C CYS A 353 -9.43 7.27 -7.90
N TYR A 354 -9.79 6.06 -7.45
CA TYR A 354 -11.18 5.66 -7.24
C TYR A 354 -11.89 6.55 -6.22
N GLU A 355 -11.25 6.77 -5.07
CA GLU A 355 -11.81 7.58 -3.98
C GLU A 355 -11.98 9.03 -4.40
N LYS A 356 -10.94 9.64 -4.99
CA LYS A 356 -11.01 11.03 -5.48
C LYS A 356 -12.12 11.25 -6.51
N LEU A 357 -12.24 10.36 -7.49
CA LEU A 357 -13.33 10.43 -8.47
C LEU A 357 -14.70 10.12 -7.83
N ASN A 358 -14.78 9.42 -6.71
CA ASN A 358 -16.07 9.17 -6.07
C ASN A 358 -16.51 10.24 -5.09
N GLU A 359 -15.55 10.86 -4.40
CA GLU A 359 -15.77 12.00 -3.49
C GLU A 359 -16.17 13.26 -4.25
N ASN A 360 -15.54 13.52 -5.40
CA ASN A 360 -15.86 14.67 -6.24
C ASN A 360 -16.36 14.23 -7.62
N LYS A 361 -17.67 14.37 -7.85
CA LYS A 361 -18.34 14.00 -9.11
C LYS A 361 -18.09 14.98 -10.25
N ASP A 362 -17.61 16.20 -9.95
CA ASP A 362 -17.33 17.23 -10.95
C ASP A 362 -16.00 17.00 -11.68
N ILE A 363 -15.12 16.16 -11.12
CA ILE A 363 -13.87 15.76 -11.78
C ILE A 363 -14.17 14.74 -12.87
N ASP A 364 -13.78 15.06 -14.10
CA ASP A 364 -13.87 14.19 -15.27
C ASP A 364 -12.64 13.27 -15.36
N MET A 365 -11.46 13.78 -15.02
CA MET A 365 -10.20 13.06 -15.16
C MET A 365 -9.15 13.51 -14.13
N LEU A 366 -8.49 12.54 -13.51
CA LEU A 366 -7.22 12.74 -12.82
C LEU A 366 -6.09 12.42 -13.78
N ALA A 367 -5.07 13.28 -13.82
CA ALA A 367 -3.98 13.12 -14.75
C ALA A 367 -2.62 13.32 -14.09
N GLN A 368 -1.65 12.49 -14.45
CA GLN A 368 -0.26 12.74 -14.06
C GLN A 368 0.20 14.08 -14.63
N ARG A 369 0.99 14.80 -13.85
CA ARG A 369 1.55 16.09 -14.24
C ARG A 369 2.83 15.92 -15.05
N GLU A 370 2.99 16.72 -16.10
CA GLU A 370 4.21 16.81 -16.88
C GLU A 370 5.19 17.83 -16.26
N TRP A 371 5.83 17.46 -15.16
CA TRP A 371 6.78 18.36 -14.51
C TRP A 371 8.03 18.61 -15.36
N ARG A 372 8.29 19.88 -15.67
CA ARG A 372 9.48 20.32 -16.44
C ARG A 372 10.47 21.18 -15.65
N GLY A 373 10.26 21.39 -14.36
CA GLY A 373 11.00 22.35 -13.54
C GLY A 373 10.07 23.37 -12.90
N ASP A 374 10.63 24.39 -12.25
CA ASP A 374 9.86 25.40 -11.50
C ASP A 374 9.00 26.32 -12.41
N ASN A 375 9.18 26.26 -13.73
CA ASN A 375 8.40 27.00 -14.74
C ASN A 375 7.40 26.11 -15.52
N ASP A 376 6.94 25.01 -14.91
CA ASP A 376 5.95 24.11 -15.54
C ASP A 376 4.60 24.81 -15.79
N LYS A 377 3.94 24.48 -16.90
CA LYS A 377 2.67 25.05 -17.39
C LYS A 377 1.44 24.24 -16.97
N ASN A 378 1.56 23.44 -15.90
CA ASN A 378 0.53 22.49 -15.47
C ASN A 378 0.10 21.58 -16.63
N GLU A 379 1.05 21.13 -17.45
CA GLU A 379 0.76 20.24 -18.58
C GLU A 379 0.46 18.83 -18.07
N ILE A 380 -0.33 18.08 -18.84
CA ILE A 380 -0.69 16.70 -18.55
C ILE A 380 0.39 15.78 -19.13
N CYS A 381 0.88 14.86 -18.31
CA CYS A 381 1.56 13.66 -18.76
C CYS A 381 0.53 12.54 -18.91
N THR A 382 0.43 11.95 -20.10
CA THR A 382 -0.58 10.91 -20.39
C THR A 382 -0.13 9.51 -20.02
N GLY A 383 0.98 9.36 -19.30
CA GLY A 383 1.46 8.06 -18.86
C GLY A 383 0.60 7.42 -17.77
N PHE A 384 -0.08 8.23 -16.97
CA PHE A 384 -1.06 7.75 -16.01
C PHE A 384 -2.28 8.66 -15.98
N LEU A 385 -3.45 8.09 -16.22
CA LEU A 385 -4.73 8.79 -16.28
C LEU A 385 -5.79 7.96 -15.53
N ALA A 386 -6.64 8.59 -14.73
CA ALA A 386 -7.85 7.97 -14.21
C ALA A 386 -9.06 8.79 -14.65
N ILE A 387 -9.98 8.17 -15.39
CA ILE A 387 -10.98 8.86 -16.19
C ILE A 387 -12.35 8.36 -15.80
N ARG A 388 -13.26 9.25 -15.43
CA ARG A 388 -14.67 8.91 -15.25
C ARG A 388 -15.32 8.70 -16.61
N SER A 389 -16.05 7.61 -16.79
CA SER A 389 -16.92 7.45 -17.95
C SER A 389 -18.17 8.33 -17.85
N ASN A 390 -18.28 9.25 -18.80
CA ASN A 390 -19.47 10.04 -19.06
C ASN A 390 -19.45 10.48 -20.54
N GLU A 391 -20.50 11.12 -21.02
CA GLU A 391 -20.58 11.55 -22.43
C GLU A 391 -19.48 12.55 -22.81
N LYS A 392 -19.01 13.40 -21.88
CA LYS A 392 -17.92 14.34 -22.15
C LYS A 392 -16.61 13.61 -22.38
N THR A 393 -16.24 12.66 -21.51
CA THR A 393 -14.97 11.92 -21.61
C THR A 393 -14.99 10.95 -22.79
N LYS A 394 -16.13 10.30 -23.08
CA LYS A 394 -16.31 9.49 -24.29
C LYS A 394 -16.08 10.33 -25.55
N LYS A 395 -16.71 11.50 -25.66
CA LYS A 395 -16.48 12.42 -26.79
C LYS A 395 -15.04 12.95 -26.83
N PHE A 396 -14.44 13.20 -25.66
CA PHE A 396 -13.07 13.70 -25.56
C PHE A 396 -12.05 12.72 -26.14
N PHE A 397 -12.17 11.43 -25.83
CA PHE A 397 -11.27 10.38 -26.32
C PHE A 397 -11.67 9.82 -27.69
N GLU A 398 -12.70 10.36 -28.34
CA GLU A 398 -13.04 10.01 -29.72
C GLU A 398 -11.95 10.53 -30.67
N PHE A 399 -11.39 9.62 -31.47
CA PHE A 399 -10.33 9.92 -32.42
C PHE A 399 -10.63 9.26 -33.77
N ASP A 400 -10.62 10.08 -34.82
CA ASP A 400 -10.69 9.62 -36.20
C ASP A 400 -9.28 9.23 -36.65
N ILE A 401 -9.07 7.93 -36.85
CA ILE A 401 -7.78 7.34 -37.26
C ILE A 401 -7.23 7.91 -38.58
N ASN A 402 -8.08 8.54 -39.40
CA ASN A 402 -7.66 9.17 -40.65
C ASN A 402 -7.09 10.58 -40.45
N LYS A 403 -7.24 11.18 -39.26
CA LYS A 403 -6.70 12.50 -38.94
C LYS A 403 -5.27 12.40 -38.44
N LYS A 404 -4.43 13.35 -38.86
CA LYS A 404 -3.08 13.49 -38.32
C LYS A 404 -3.12 14.08 -36.92
N GLU A 405 -2.48 13.39 -36.00
CA GLU A 405 -2.22 13.85 -34.64
C GLU A 405 -0.73 13.68 -34.34
N ARG A 406 -0.17 14.43 -33.39
CA ARG A 406 1.26 14.34 -33.05
C ARG A 406 1.56 13.15 -32.14
N ASN A 407 0.73 12.95 -31.13
CA ASN A 407 0.75 11.85 -30.15
C ASN A 407 -0.42 12.04 -29.18
N ASP A 408 -0.63 11.04 -28.33
CA ASP A 408 -1.61 11.04 -27.25
C ASP A 408 -1.48 12.23 -26.30
N GLN A 409 -0.27 12.60 -25.88
CA GLN A 409 -0.06 13.71 -24.95
C GLN A 409 -0.45 15.06 -25.55
N HIS A 410 -0.11 15.28 -26.83
CA HIS A 410 -0.51 16.46 -27.57
C HIS A 410 -2.04 16.50 -27.79
N PHE A 411 -2.64 15.37 -28.14
CA PHE A 411 -4.09 15.23 -28.31
C PHE A 411 -4.85 15.60 -27.03
N VAL A 412 -4.41 15.06 -25.88
CA VAL A 412 -5.04 15.32 -24.58
C VAL A 412 -4.83 16.77 -24.15
N ASN A 413 -3.59 17.29 -24.22
CA ASN A 413 -3.30 18.67 -23.81
C ASN A 413 -3.99 19.70 -24.72
N GLY A 414 -4.09 19.45 -26.03
CA GLY A 414 -4.75 20.34 -26.98
C GLY A 414 -6.24 20.55 -26.70
N LYS A 415 -6.88 19.57 -26.06
CA LYS A 415 -8.30 19.61 -25.71
C LYS A 415 -8.57 19.72 -24.21
N ARG A 416 -7.54 19.83 -23.36
CA ARG A 416 -7.67 19.73 -21.89
C ARG A 416 -8.72 20.66 -21.27
N HIS A 417 -9.00 21.80 -21.91
CA HIS A 417 -10.03 22.76 -21.49
C HIS A 417 -11.47 22.24 -21.62
N CYS A 418 -11.69 21.14 -22.34
CA CYS A 418 -13.01 20.51 -22.51
C CYS A 418 -13.44 19.67 -21.31
N LEU A 419 -12.53 19.37 -20.37
CA LEU A 419 -12.79 18.51 -19.22
C LEU A 419 -12.41 19.23 -17.92
N ASN A 420 -13.06 18.87 -16.83
CA ASN A 420 -12.63 19.20 -15.48
C ASN A 420 -11.52 18.24 -15.06
N ILE A 421 -10.27 18.70 -15.15
CA ILE A 421 -9.08 17.88 -14.90
C ILE A 421 -8.39 18.32 -13.62
N GLU A 422 -8.13 17.36 -12.74
CA GLU A 422 -7.27 17.57 -11.57
C GLU A 422 -5.92 16.86 -11.79
N LEU A 423 -4.83 17.59 -11.54
CA LEU A 423 -3.48 17.05 -11.66
C LEU A 423 -3.10 16.32 -10.38
N LEU A 424 -2.57 15.11 -10.53
CA LEU A 424 -2.15 14.28 -9.43
C LEU A 424 -0.92 14.88 -8.71
N PRO A 425 -0.80 14.72 -7.37
CA PRO A 425 0.35 15.20 -6.61
C PRO A 425 1.66 14.58 -7.10
N GLU A 426 2.67 15.39 -7.34
CA GLU A 426 3.95 14.95 -7.93
C GLU A 426 4.76 14.09 -6.98
N GLU A 427 4.61 14.25 -5.66
CA GLU A 427 5.31 13.40 -4.69
C GLU A 427 4.76 11.97 -4.69
N LEU A 428 3.49 11.77 -5.05
CA LEU A 428 2.80 10.47 -5.06
C LEU A 428 2.78 9.83 -6.45
N PHE A 429 2.67 10.64 -7.51
CA PHE A 429 2.59 10.20 -8.91
C PHE A 429 3.67 10.87 -9.79
N PRO A 430 4.95 10.84 -9.40
CA PRO A 430 6.00 11.56 -10.11
C PRO A 430 6.17 11.08 -11.57
N ASN A 431 6.31 12.05 -12.48
CA ASN A 431 6.96 11.78 -13.76
C ASN A 431 8.47 11.54 -13.53
N GLY A 432 9.16 10.99 -14.53
CA GLY A 432 10.57 10.64 -14.43
C GLY A 432 11.44 11.84 -14.14
N LYS A 433 11.20 12.98 -14.80
CA LYS A 433 12.00 14.19 -14.58
C LYS A 433 11.91 14.69 -13.14
N PHE A 434 10.71 14.75 -12.56
CA PHE A 434 10.51 15.10 -11.15
C PHE A 434 11.20 14.08 -10.26
N TYR A 435 10.96 12.79 -10.49
CA TYR A 435 11.55 11.71 -9.70
C TYR A 435 13.08 11.82 -9.69
N TYR A 436 13.76 11.90 -10.84
CA TYR A 436 15.22 11.96 -10.89
C TYR A 436 15.79 13.24 -10.27
N THR A 437 15.09 14.37 -10.40
CA THR A 437 15.55 15.67 -9.89
C THR A 437 15.33 15.82 -8.39
N ARG A 438 14.23 15.29 -7.86
CA ARG A 438 13.83 15.42 -6.46
C ARG A 438 14.28 14.25 -5.60
N SER A 439 14.30 13.02 -6.13
CA SER A 439 14.82 11.85 -5.38
C SER A 439 16.26 12.02 -4.93
N SER A 440 17.07 12.79 -5.67
CA SER A 440 18.44 13.14 -5.29
C SER A 440 18.54 14.18 -4.17
N LYS A 441 17.46 14.92 -3.88
CA LYS A 441 17.41 16.00 -2.88
C LYS A 441 16.58 15.64 -1.64
N THR A 442 15.56 14.81 -1.83
CA THR A 442 14.59 14.41 -0.80
C THR A 442 14.12 12.99 -1.08
N LYS A 443 14.01 12.16 -0.05
CA LYS A 443 13.49 10.80 -0.19
C LYS A 443 11.97 10.85 -0.42
N LEU A 444 11.54 10.47 -1.61
CA LEU A 444 10.12 10.35 -2.00
C LEU A 444 9.59 8.96 -1.62
N ASP A 445 8.29 8.88 -1.29
CA ASP A 445 7.55 7.62 -1.10
C ASP A 445 6.34 7.57 -2.04
N PRO A 446 6.57 7.45 -3.36
CA PRO A 446 5.51 7.57 -4.35
C PRO A 446 4.68 6.28 -4.45
N TYR A 447 3.44 6.39 -4.90
CA TYR A 447 2.61 5.23 -5.21
C TYR A 447 3.02 4.56 -6.53
N LEU A 448 3.53 5.35 -7.48
CA LEU A 448 4.11 4.87 -8.73
C LEU A 448 5.24 5.78 -9.20
N ILE A 449 6.10 5.27 -10.08
CA ILE A 449 7.20 6.02 -10.69
C ILE A 449 7.14 5.82 -12.18
N HIS A 450 7.00 6.90 -12.94
CA HIS A 450 7.01 6.83 -14.40
C HIS A 450 8.46 7.02 -14.92
N PHE A 451 9.00 6.03 -15.62
CA PHE A 451 10.35 6.09 -16.19
C PHE A 451 10.40 6.76 -17.58
N ASN A 452 9.65 7.86 -17.76
CA ASN A 452 9.80 8.76 -18.90
C ASN A 452 10.99 9.72 -18.73
N PHE A 453 11.30 10.51 -19.77
CA PHE A 453 12.56 11.29 -19.89
C PHE A 453 13.84 10.44 -19.90
N VAL A 454 13.70 9.18 -20.32
CA VAL A 454 14.80 8.23 -20.54
C VAL A 454 14.60 7.61 -21.91
N LYS A 455 15.68 7.50 -22.70
CA LYS A 455 15.64 6.85 -24.02
C LYS A 455 15.29 5.36 -23.88
N SER A 456 14.71 4.75 -24.91
CA SER A 456 14.17 3.38 -24.82
C SER A 456 15.24 2.36 -24.36
N HIS A 457 16.44 2.41 -24.94
CA HIS A 457 17.56 1.53 -24.59
C HIS A 457 18.11 1.77 -23.17
N ASP A 458 17.91 2.96 -22.61
CA ASP A 458 18.39 3.34 -21.27
C ASP A 458 17.35 3.08 -20.17
N LYS A 459 16.08 2.78 -20.51
CA LYS A 459 15.01 2.57 -19.53
C LYS A 459 15.31 1.43 -18.58
N ILE A 460 15.69 0.27 -19.11
CA ILE A 460 16.00 -0.92 -18.29
C ILE A 460 17.23 -0.67 -17.40
N PRO A 461 18.38 -0.19 -17.91
CA PRO A 461 19.50 0.24 -17.06
C PRO A 461 19.09 1.22 -15.97
N LYS A 462 18.25 2.22 -16.31
CA LYS A 462 17.78 3.21 -15.33
C LYS A 462 16.92 2.57 -14.24
N MET A 463 15.96 1.70 -14.59
CA MET A 463 15.16 0.95 -13.63
C MET A 463 16.05 0.08 -12.73
N LYS A 464 17.02 -0.65 -13.29
CA LYS A 464 17.99 -1.44 -12.54
C LYS A 464 18.80 -0.60 -11.54
N SER A 465 19.33 0.55 -11.99
CA SER A 465 20.09 1.46 -11.12
C SER A 465 19.26 2.05 -9.96
N ASN A 466 17.93 2.05 -10.09
CA ASN A 466 16.99 2.50 -9.06
C ASN A 466 16.38 1.33 -8.25
N ASN A 467 16.85 0.09 -8.45
CA ASN A 467 16.27 -1.13 -7.88
C ASN A 467 14.77 -1.30 -8.21
N LYS A 468 14.35 -0.84 -9.39
CA LYS A 468 12.97 -0.85 -9.90
C LYS A 468 12.76 -1.81 -11.07
N TRP A 469 13.74 -2.67 -11.33
CA TRP A 469 13.63 -3.77 -12.28
C TRP A 469 13.45 -5.07 -11.51
N TYR A 470 12.32 -5.74 -11.71
CA TYR A 470 11.82 -6.85 -10.89
C TYR A 470 11.70 -8.17 -11.64
N LEU A 471 12.04 -8.17 -12.94
CA LEU A 471 12.13 -9.36 -13.79
C LEU A 471 13.51 -10.02 -13.72
#